data_AF-A0A7W1V7U0-F1
#
_entry.id   AF-A0A7W1V7U0-F1
#
_cell.length_a   1.000
_cell.length_b   1.000
_cell.length_c   1.000
_cell.angle_alpha   90.00
_cell.angle_beta   90.00
_cell.angle_gamma   90.00
#
_symmetry.space_group_name_H-M   'P 1'
#
loop_
_entity.id
_entity.type
_entity.pdbx_description
1 polymer ?
#
loop_
_entity_poly.entity_id
_entity_poly.type
_entity_poly.pdbx_seq_one_letter_code
_entity_poly.pdbx_strand_id
1 'polypeptide(L)'
;MELPAYQTNLSSESSAILQRIGKTDKTAVKDCIDTYGNLVWALARKYTDSLEEAEAATQEIFLDIWRYAGRCDSTKFDEVTFIFLIARRRLIIRLQ
;
A
#
# COMPACT_ATOMS: atom_id res chain seq x y z
N MET A 1 26.29 36.38 -10.27
CA MET A 1 26.54 35.00 -9.81
C MET A 1 25.18 34.38 -9.58
N GLU A 2 24.58 33.89 -10.67
CA GLU A 2 23.21 33.36 -10.68
C GLU A 2 23.29 31.89 -10.24
N LEU A 3 22.65 31.54 -9.13
CA LEU A 3 22.50 30.15 -8.71
C LEU A 3 21.52 29.45 -9.67
N PRO A 4 21.82 28.23 -10.15
CA PRO A 4 20.90 27.51 -11.02
C PRO A 4 19.60 27.24 -10.28
N ALA A 5 18.48 27.58 -10.91
CA ALA A 5 17.15 27.23 -10.45
C ALA A 5 17.12 25.74 -10.11
N TYR A 6 16.89 25.41 -8.85
CA TYR A 6 16.63 24.04 -8.40
C TYR A 6 15.31 23.59 -9.03
N GLN A 7 15.40 23.04 -10.23
CA GLN A 7 14.36 22.21 -10.80
C GLN A 7 14.47 20.85 -10.12
N THR A 8 13.76 20.70 -9.02
CA THR A 8 13.19 19.41 -8.71
C THR A 8 11.69 19.61 -8.68
N ASN A 9 11.13 19.56 -9.89
CA ASN A 9 9.79 19.06 -10.11
C ASN A 9 9.69 17.72 -9.38
N LEU A 10 9.37 17.71 -8.09
CA LEU A 10 8.82 16.53 -7.47
C LEU A 10 7.33 16.59 -7.77
N SER A 11 7.03 16.04 -8.92
CA SER A 11 5.71 15.80 -9.49
C SER A 11 4.79 15.15 -8.44
N SER A 12 4.10 15.98 -7.66
CA SER A 12 2.90 15.60 -6.89
C SER A 12 1.72 15.20 -7.79
N GLU A 13 1.94 15.18 -9.12
CA GLU A 13 0.98 14.80 -10.15
C GLU A 13 1.06 13.30 -10.54
N SER A 14 1.83 12.48 -9.84
CA SER A 14 1.57 11.04 -9.83
C SER A 14 0.52 10.79 -8.76
N SER A 15 -0.76 10.90 -9.11
CA SER A 15 -1.86 10.66 -8.17
C SER A 15 -1.62 9.35 -7.43
N ALA A 16 -1.42 9.45 -6.11
CA ALA A 16 -1.14 8.34 -5.22
C ALA A 16 -2.11 7.19 -5.53
N ILE A 17 -1.58 6.00 -5.80
CA ILE A 17 -2.33 4.80 -6.20
C ILE A 17 -3.52 4.56 -5.25
N LEU A 18 -3.34 4.77 -3.96
CA LEU A 18 -4.38 4.63 -2.94
C LEU A 18 -5.49 5.70 -3.07
N GLN A 19 -5.15 6.94 -3.44
CA GLN A 19 -6.15 7.96 -3.72
C GLN A 19 -6.97 7.64 -4.97
N ARG A 20 -6.34 7.05 -5.99
CA ARG A 20 -7.04 6.61 -7.21
C ARG A 20 -8.02 5.47 -6.90
N ILE A 21 -7.61 4.51 -6.05
CA ILE A 21 -8.51 3.46 -5.53
C ILE A 21 -9.71 4.08 -4.82
N GLY A 22 -9.50 5.08 -3.95
CA GLY A 22 -10.58 5.78 -3.25
C GLY A 22 -11.58 6.47 -4.19
N LYS A 23 -11.15 6.84 -5.40
CA LYS A 23 -11.99 7.42 -6.47
C LYS A 23 -12.66 6.35 -7.37
N THR A 24 -12.62 5.07 -7.01
CA THR A 24 -13.18 3.94 -7.78
C THR A 24 -12.47 3.70 -9.13
N ASP A 25 -11.22 4.13 -9.28
CA ASP A 25 -10.41 3.79 -10.44
C ASP A 25 -10.05 2.31 -10.41
N LYS A 26 -10.65 1.54 -11.32
CA LYS A 26 -10.42 0.09 -11.44
C LYS A 26 -9.00 -0.27 -11.86
N THR A 27 -8.26 0.66 -12.49
CA THR A 27 -6.88 0.41 -12.92
C THR A 27 -5.89 0.52 -11.76
N ALA A 28 -6.19 1.40 -10.79
CA ALA A 28 -5.35 1.62 -9.62
C ALA A 28 -5.26 0.41 -8.67
N VAL A 29 -6.28 -0.44 -8.69
CA VAL A 29 -6.31 -1.76 -8.03
C VAL A 29 -5.14 -2.63 -8.50
N LYS A 30 -4.94 -2.71 -9.82
CA LYS A 30 -3.87 -3.49 -10.42
C LYS A 30 -2.51 -2.86 -10.15
N ASP A 31 -2.40 -1.54 -10.32
CA ASP A 31 -1.17 -0.79 -10.03
C ASP A 31 -0.70 -1.01 -8.57
N CYS A 32 -1.65 -1.08 -7.63
CA CYS A 32 -1.36 -1.36 -6.22
C CYS A 32 -0.80 -2.77 -6.00
N ILE A 33 -1.34 -3.78 -6.68
CA ILE A 33 -0.83 -5.16 -6.59
C ILE A 33 0.55 -5.25 -7.23
N ASP A 34 0.74 -4.66 -8.41
CA ASP A 34 2.00 -4.69 -9.13
C ASP A 34 3.11 -3.98 -8.35
N THR A 35 2.79 -2.90 -7.64
CA THR A 35 3.75 -2.13 -6.83
C THR A 35 4.03 -2.76 -5.47
N TYR A 36 2.98 -3.18 -4.75
CA TYR A 36 3.09 -3.56 -3.33
C TYR A 36 2.92 -5.06 -3.07
N GLY A 37 2.62 -5.87 -4.09
CA GLY A 37 2.42 -7.32 -4.00
C GLY A 37 3.58 -8.03 -3.31
N ASN A 38 4.81 -7.75 -3.72
CA ASN A 38 6.00 -8.38 -3.15
C ASN A 38 6.18 -8.03 -1.66
N LEU A 39 5.88 -6.79 -1.26
CA LEU A 39 5.97 -6.35 0.13
C LEU A 39 4.94 -7.06 1.00
N VAL A 40 3.67 -7.06 0.57
CA VAL A 40 2.58 -7.72 1.31
C VAL A 40 2.83 -9.22 1.41
N TRP A 41 3.27 -9.85 0.32
CA TRP A 41 3.63 -11.27 0.30
C TRP A 41 4.75 -11.61 1.27
N ALA A 42 5.84 -10.82 1.27
CA ALA A 42 6.95 -11.02 2.19
C ALA A 42 6.52 -10.89 3.67
N LEU A 43 5.64 -9.92 3.97
CA LEU A 43 5.07 -9.78 5.30
C LEU A 43 4.18 -10.97 5.65
N ALA A 44 3.25 -11.37 4.76
CA ALA A 44 2.38 -12.52 5.02
C ALA A 44 3.20 -13.78 5.30
N ARG A 45 4.18 -14.12 4.45
CA ARG A 45 5.04 -15.30 4.63
C ARG A 45 5.87 -15.27 5.91
N LYS A 46 6.18 -14.10 6.45
CA LYS A 46 6.92 -13.97 7.70
C LYS A 46 6.06 -14.31 8.94
N TYR A 47 4.75 -14.16 8.84
CA TYR A 47 3.83 -14.22 9.99
C TYR A 47 2.80 -15.36 9.89
N THR A 48 2.97 -16.30 8.96
CA THR A 48 2.09 -17.47 8.76
C THR A 48 2.92 -18.73 8.55
N ASP A 49 2.40 -19.89 8.96
CA ASP A 49 3.16 -21.14 8.95
C ASP A 49 3.03 -21.91 7.62
N SER A 50 1.90 -21.73 6.92
CA SER A 50 1.64 -22.41 5.64
C SER A 50 1.60 -21.43 4.44
N LEU A 51 1.74 -21.97 3.24
CA LEU A 51 1.58 -21.19 2.00
C LEU A 51 0.13 -20.73 1.82
N GLU A 52 -0.83 -21.59 2.15
CA GLU A 52 -2.27 -21.32 2.05
C GLU A 52 -2.68 -20.17 2.99
N GLU A 53 -2.15 -20.14 4.21
CA GLU A 53 -2.37 -19.05 5.15
C GLU A 53 -1.77 -17.74 4.66
N ALA A 54 -0.57 -17.78 4.07
CA ALA A 54 0.08 -16.60 3.52
C ALA A 54 -0.71 -16.01 2.35
N GLU A 55 -1.25 -16.86 1.48
CA GLU A 55 -2.09 -16.47 0.35
C GLU A 55 -3.39 -15.83 0.84
N ALA A 56 -4.11 -16.52 1.74
CA ALA A 56 -5.33 -16.00 2.36
C ALA A 56 -5.06 -14.67 3.08
N ALA A 57 -3.96 -14.56 3.81
CA ALA A 57 -3.57 -13.32 4.48
C ALA A 57 -3.28 -12.19 3.48
N THR A 58 -2.58 -12.47 2.39
CA THR A 58 -2.26 -11.48 1.35
C THR A 58 -3.53 -10.93 0.70
N GLN A 59 -4.44 -11.81 0.28
CA GLN A 59 -5.71 -11.41 -0.33
C GLN A 59 -6.51 -10.52 0.62
N GLU A 60 -6.64 -10.94 1.88
CA GLU A 60 -7.33 -10.20 2.93
C GLU A 60 -6.69 -8.83 3.24
N ILE A 61 -5.35 -8.72 3.22
CA ILE A 61 -4.65 -7.44 3.39
C ILE A 61 -5.00 -6.49 2.24
N PHE A 62 -5.01 -6.97 0.99
CA PHE A 62 -5.41 -6.14 -0.15
C PHE A 62 -6.88 -5.70 -0.09
N LEU A 63 -7.78 -6.57 0.38
CA LEU A 63 -9.17 -6.19 0.63
C LEU A 63 -9.29 -5.05 1.65
N ASP A 64 -8.51 -5.11 2.74
CA ASP A 64 -8.48 -4.02 3.72
C ASP A 64 -7.87 -2.74 3.15
N ILE A 65 -6.79 -2.86 2.37
CA ILE A 65 -6.17 -1.71 1.70
C ILE A 65 -7.23 -1.03 0.83
N TRP A 66 -7.97 -1.76 0.00
CA TRP A 66 -9.05 -1.19 -0.81
C TRP A 66 -10.15 -0.55 0.02
N ARG A 67 -10.59 -1.23 1.10
CA ARG A 67 -11.63 -0.71 1.99
C ARG A 67 -11.22 0.62 2.64
N TYR A 68 -9.94 0.80 2.94
CA TYR A 68 -9.43 1.98 3.66
C TYR A 68 -8.67 2.96 2.78
N ALA A 69 -8.44 2.68 1.50
CA ALA A 69 -7.65 3.51 0.58
C ALA A 69 -8.19 4.94 0.47
N GLY A 70 -9.51 5.13 0.48
CA GLY A 70 -10.13 6.46 0.49
C GLY A 70 -9.87 7.29 1.77
N ARG A 71 -9.29 6.68 2.81
CA ARG A 71 -8.85 7.35 4.04
C ARG A 71 -7.35 7.62 4.06
N CYS A 72 -6.62 7.23 3.01
CA CYS A 72 -5.20 7.51 2.90
C CYS A 72 -5.00 9.01 2.73
N ASP A 73 -4.34 9.61 3.71
CA ASP A 73 -4.00 11.03 3.71
C ASP A 73 -2.50 11.17 3.51
N SER A 74 -2.10 11.56 2.29
CA SER A 74 -0.71 11.71 1.90
C SER A 74 0.02 12.83 2.65
N THR A 75 -0.70 13.66 3.41
CA THR A 75 -0.09 14.66 4.30
C THR A 75 0.37 14.07 5.64
N LYS A 76 -0.15 12.90 6.02
CA LYS A 76 0.12 12.26 7.32
C LYS A 76 1.09 11.09 7.23
N PHE A 77 1.03 10.33 6.15
CA PHE A 77 1.89 9.16 5.92
C PHE A 77 1.97 8.88 4.42
N ASP A 78 3.11 8.34 3.98
CA ASP A 78 3.25 7.83 2.61
C ASP A 78 2.48 6.51 2.42
N GLU A 79 2.30 6.11 1.16
CA GLU A 79 1.51 4.93 0.81
C GLU A 79 2.08 3.64 1.39
N VAL A 80 3.41 3.53 1.43
CA VAL A 80 4.13 2.38 1.98
C VAL A 80 3.83 2.23 3.47
N THR A 81 3.91 3.33 4.24
CA THR A 81 3.59 3.32 5.67
C THR A 81 2.13 2.94 5.89
N PHE A 82 1.21 3.47 5.09
CA PHE A 82 -0.20 3.12 5.20
C PHE A 82 -0.45 1.62 4.98
N ILE A 83 0.11 1.05 3.90
CA ILE A 83 0.01 -0.37 3.58
C ILE A 83 0.63 -1.23 4.69
N PHE A 84 1.80 -0.84 5.20
CA PHE A 84 2.44 -1.53 6.31
C PHE A 84 1.58 -1.54 7.57
N LEU A 85 0.93 -0.42 7.91
CA LEU A 85 0.04 -0.33 9.07
C LEU A 85 -1.17 -1.28 8.94
N ILE A 86 -1.78 -1.35 7.76
CA ILE A 86 -2.90 -2.27 7.49
C ILE A 86 -2.42 -3.73 7.59
N ALA A 87 -1.32 -4.07 6.91
CA ALA A 87 -0.75 -5.41 6.94
C ALA A 87 -0.42 -5.84 8.38
N ARG A 88 0.28 -4.98 9.13
CA ARG A 88 0.65 -5.24 10.53
C ARG A 88 -0.58 -5.45 11.41
N ARG A 89 -1.59 -4.60 11.31
CA ARG A 89 -2.83 -4.71 12.11
C ARG A 89 -3.48 -6.09 11.91
N ARG A 90 -3.53 -6.56 10.66
CA ARG A 90 -4.16 -7.83 10.30
C ARG A 90 -3.32 -9.05 10.69
N LEU A 91 -1.99 -8.97 10.55
CA LEU A 91 -1.10 -10.08 10.88
C LEU A 91 -0.98 -10.30 12.40
N ILE A 92 -1.06 -9.23 13.21
CA ILE A 92 -1.04 -9.35 14.68
C ILE A 92 -2.23 -10.17 15.21
N ILE A 93 -3.42 -10.05 14.61
CA ILE A 93 -4.61 -10.80 15.02
C ILE A 93 -4.43 -12.32 14.82
N ARG A 94 -3.56 -12.74 13.89
CA ARG A 94 -3.31 -14.16 13.60
C ARG A 94 -2.32 -14.83 14.55
N LEU A 95 -1.60 -14.06 15.36
CA LEU A 95 -0.61 -14.58 16.32
C LEU A 95 -1.22 -14.94 17.68
N GLN A 96 -2.52 -15.25 17.74
CA GLN A 96 -3.24 -15.57 18.97
C GLN A 96 -3.80 -16.98 19.00
#